data_AF-A0A442UJ07-F1
#
_entry.id   AF-A0A442UJ07-F1
#
_cell.length_a   1.000
_cell.length_b   1.000
_cell.length_c   1.000
_cell.angle_alpha   90.00
_cell.angle_beta   90.00
_cell.angle_gamma   90.00
#
_symmetry.space_group_name_H-M   'P 1'
#
loop_
_entity.id
_entity.type
_entity.pdbx_description
1 polymer ?
#
loop_
_entity_poly.entity_id
_entity_poly.type
_entity_poly.pdbx_seq_one_letter_code
_entity_poly.pdbx_strand_id
1 'polypeptide(L)'
;MGISSDGILVYGIPCEEDAIPEFLEEFEGDFDAYLESISGLPQWGGPGHDFAAQRAFRDACPVDLVAHCSYDYPMHIIAVRGTEYRNSRGSVTEPTSFDVPLEKLAAFTNWCTERGITGKPRWCLVSMYG
;
A
#
# COMPACT_ATOMS: atom_id res chain seq x y z
N MET A 1 15.58 22.36 -15.00
CA MET A 1 14.89 22.53 -13.71
C MET A 1 14.85 21.16 -13.06
N GLY A 2 15.23 21.04 -11.78
CA GLY A 2 15.16 19.77 -11.07
C GLY A 2 13.70 19.39 -10.84
N ILE A 3 13.34 18.15 -11.16
CA ILE A 3 12.02 17.60 -10.83
C ILE A 3 12.11 17.13 -9.37
N SER A 4 11.16 17.57 -8.54
CA SER A 4 11.09 17.11 -7.15
C SER A 4 10.48 15.71 -7.14
N SER A 5 11.11 14.80 -6.40
CA SER A 5 10.56 13.47 -6.14
C SER A 5 10.25 13.33 -4.66
N ASP A 6 9.18 12.60 -4.36
CA ASP A 6 8.80 12.24 -3.01
C ASP A 6 9.52 10.94 -2.62
N GLY A 7 10.23 10.93 -1.50
CA GLY A 7 10.82 9.73 -0.93
C GLY A 7 9.82 9.00 -0.05
N ILE A 8 9.61 7.70 -0.29
CA ILE A 8 8.70 6.87 0.48
C ILE A 8 9.50 5.68 1.03
N LEU A 9 9.50 5.50 2.34
CA LEU A 9 10.13 4.38 3.02
C LEU A 9 9.04 3.55 3.71
N VAL A 10 8.96 2.27 3.39
CA VAL A 10 7.96 1.35 3.94
C VAL A 10 8.58 0.02 4.31
N TYR A 11 7.95 -0.75 5.20
CA TYR A 11 8.31 -2.15 5.44
C TYR A 11 7.29 -3.06 4.74
N GLY A 12 7.72 -3.84 3.76
CA GLY A 12 6.81 -4.61 2.93
C GLY A 12 7.46 -5.61 2.00
N ILE A 13 6.64 -6.27 1.20
CA ILE A 13 7.08 -7.17 0.13
C ILE A 13 7.01 -6.38 -1.18
N PRO A 14 8.15 -6.13 -1.85
CA PRO A 14 8.13 -5.64 -3.21
C PRO A 14 7.70 -6.77 -4.15
N CYS A 15 6.68 -6.51 -4.96
CA CYS A 15 6.27 -7.33 -6.09
C CYS A 15 7.16 -6.96 -7.29
N GLU A 16 7.56 -7.95 -8.09
CA GLU A 16 8.47 -7.72 -9.23
C GLU A 16 7.80 -6.92 -10.36
N GLU A 17 8.64 -6.35 -11.26
CA GLU A 17 8.30 -5.32 -12.26
C GLU A 17 7.13 -5.63 -13.21
N ASP A 18 6.69 -6.89 -13.29
CA ASP A 18 5.60 -7.34 -14.19
C ASP A 18 4.46 -8.07 -13.47
N ALA A 19 4.48 -8.14 -12.13
CA ALA A 19 3.51 -8.92 -11.36
C ALA A 19 2.65 -8.02 -10.49
N ILE A 20 1.59 -7.46 -11.07
CA ILE A 20 0.43 -7.06 -10.27
C ILE A 20 0.01 -8.33 -9.50
N PRO A 21 -0.16 -8.27 -8.17
CA PRO A 21 -0.67 -9.42 -7.44
C PRO A 21 -1.97 -9.91 -8.08
N GLU A 22 -2.13 -11.22 -8.28
CA GLU A 22 -3.27 -11.80 -9.02
C GLU A 22 -4.63 -11.26 -8.55
N PHE A 23 -4.79 -11.06 -7.23
CA PHE A 23 -6.03 -10.50 -6.64
C PHE A 23 -6.33 -9.03 -7.03
N LEU A 24 -5.38 -8.33 -7.64
CA LEU A 24 -5.48 -6.94 -8.12
C LEU A 24 -5.53 -6.83 -9.64
N GLU A 25 -5.28 -7.91 -10.39
CA GLU A 25 -5.31 -7.87 -11.85
C GLU A 25 -6.69 -7.46 -12.38
N GLU A 26 -7.76 -7.96 -11.76
CA GLU A 26 -9.15 -7.60 -12.08
C GLU A 26 -9.50 -6.13 -11.82
N PHE A 27 -8.66 -5.44 -11.04
CA PHE A 27 -8.85 -4.05 -10.62
C PHE A 27 -7.81 -3.11 -11.25
N GLU A 28 -7.07 -3.58 -12.27
CA GLU A 28 -6.00 -2.80 -12.92
C GLU A 28 -4.95 -2.25 -11.92
N GLY A 29 -4.72 -2.97 -10.81
CA GLY A 29 -3.82 -2.53 -9.74
C GLY A 29 -4.43 -1.53 -8.74
N ASP A 30 -5.71 -1.17 -8.88
CA ASP A 30 -6.41 -0.26 -7.95
C ASP A 30 -6.80 -0.99 -6.66
N PHE A 31 -6.01 -0.75 -5.61
CA PHE A 31 -6.25 -1.32 -4.29
C PHE A 31 -7.51 -0.76 -3.61
N ASP A 32 -7.84 0.50 -3.84
CA ASP A 32 -9.03 1.10 -3.23
C ASP A 32 -10.28 0.49 -3.89
N ALA A 33 -10.28 0.29 -5.20
CA ALA A 33 -11.34 -0.45 -5.91
C ALA A 33 -11.46 -1.91 -5.42
N TYR A 34 -10.33 -2.59 -5.20
CA TYR A 34 -10.33 -3.93 -4.60
C TYR A 34 -10.97 -3.94 -3.21
N LEU A 35 -10.57 -3.02 -2.31
CA LEU A 35 -11.12 -2.92 -0.96
C LEU A 35 -12.62 -2.63 -0.98
N GLU A 36 -13.08 -1.77 -1.88
CA GLU A 36 -14.52 -1.53 -2.07
C GLU A 36 -15.26 -2.81 -2.46
N SER A 37 -14.72 -3.61 -3.38
CA SER A 37 -15.34 -4.84 -3.87
C SER A 37 -15.56 -5.88 -2.76
N ILE A 38 -14.65 -5.96 -1.78
CA ILE A 38 -14.73 -6.91 -0.67
C ILE A 38 -15.39 -6.35 0.60
N SER A 39 -15.59 -5.03 0.67
CA SER A 39 -16.16 -4.37 1.85
C SER A 39 -17.64 -4.69 2.06
N GLY A 40 -18.36 -5.00 0.96
CA GLY A 40 -19.82 -5.09 0.96
C GLY A 40 -20.54 -3.77 1.24
N LEU A 41 -19.80 -2.65 1.26
CA LEU A 41 -20.35 -1.30 1.48
C LEU A 41 -20.81 -0.68 0.15
N PRO A 42 -21.75 0.28 0.20
CA PRO A 42 -22.13 1.02 -1.00
C PRO A 42 -20.94 1.75 -1.61
N GLN A 43 -20.81 1.66 -2.94
CA GLN A 43 -19.72 2.24 -3.71
C GLN A 43 -19.64 3.76 -3.57
N TRP A 44 -18.45 4.32 -3.84
CA TRP A 44 -18.26 5.76 -3.86
C TRP A 44 -19.17 6.44 -4.90
N GLY A 45 -19.85 7.51 -4.47
CA GLY A 45 -20.84 8.21 -5.30
C GLY A 45 -22.20 7.52 -5.46
N GLY A 46 -22.39 6.33 -4.88
CA GLY A 46 -23.65 5.60 -4.89
C GLY A 46 -24.66 6.06 -3.83
N PRO A 47 -25.96 5.76 -4.00
CA PRO A 47 -26.97 5.99 -2.96
C PRO A 47 -26.63 5.22 -1.68
N GLY A 48 -26.65 5.90 -0.53
CA GLY A 48 -26.35 5.29 0.77
C GLY A 48 -24.86 5.12 1.07
N HIS A 49 -23.98 5.72 0.27
CA HIS A 49 -22.54 5.76 0.55
C HIS A 49 -22.22 6.34 1.93
N ASP A 50 -21.43 5.60 2.71
CA ASP A 50 -20.95 5.98 4.04
C ASP A 50 -19.43 6.07 4.06
N PHE A 51 -18.94 7.32 3.99
CA PHE A 51 -17.51 7.64 4.04
C PHE A 51 -16.83 7.13 5.32
N ALA A 52 -17.53 7.17 6.45
CA ALA A 52 -16.95 6.77 7.73
C ALA A 52 -16.78 5.25 7.79
N ALA A 53 -17.77 4.51 7.32
CA ALA A 53 -17.71 3.05 7.24
C ALA A 53 -16.60 2.58 6.28
N GLN A 54 -16.51 3.18 5.08
CA GLN A 54 -15.46 2.83 4.14
C GLN A 54 -14.06 3.16 4.67
N ARG A 55 -13.89 4.34 5.28
CA ARG A 55 -12.63 4.71 5.90
C ARG A 55 -12.25 3.75 7.02
N ALA A 56 -13.19 3.38 7.88
CA ALA A 56 -12.94 2.41 8.96
C ALA A 56 -12.54 1.03 8.41
N PHE A 57 -13.15 0.59 7.31
CA PHE A 57 -12.78 -0.66 6.64
C PHE A 57 -11.36 -0.61 6.07
N ARG A 58 -11.00 0.49 5.38
CA ARG A 58 -9.64 0.73 4.88
C ARG A 58 -8.63 0.78 6.01
N ASP A 59 -8.93 1.51 7.09
CA ASP A 59 -8.04 1.66 8.25
C ASP A 59 -7.86 0.33 9.01
N ALA A 60 -8.84 -0.58 8.92
CA ALA A 60 -8.75 -1.94 9.46
C ALA A 60 -7.91 -2.89 8.60
N CYS A 61 -7.62 -2.54 7.33
CA CYS A 61 -6.80 -3.37 6.46
C CYS A 61 -5.34 -3.40 6.96
N PRO A 62 -4.75 -4.60 7.18
CA PRO A 62 -3.42 -4.71 7.77
C PRO A 62 -2.28 -4.30 6.83
N VAL A 63 -2.60 -4.02 5.56
CA VAL A 63 -1.64 -3.68 4.52
C VAL A 63 -1.93 -2.31 3.90
N ASP A 64 -0.88 -1.66 3.40
CA ASP A 64 -0.92 -0.52 2.49
C ASP A 64 -0.38 -0.99 1.13
N LEU A 65 -1.03 -0.63 0.02
CA LEU A 65 -0.43 -0.79 -1.31
C LEU A 65 0.29 0.50 -1.69
N VAL A 66 1.60 0.44 -1.78
CA VAL A 66 2.42 1.53 -2.33
C VAL A 66 2.69 1.20 -3.79
N ALA A 67 1.87 1.78 -4.67
CA ALA A 67 2.06 1.70 -6.11
C ALA A 67 2.98 2.83 -6.58
N HIS A 68 3.97 2.50 -7.40
CA HIS A 68 4.89 3.44 -8.01
C HIS A 68 4.90 3.23 -9.53
N CYS A 69 4.37 4.21 -10.26
CA CYS A 69 4.46 4.24 -11.72
C CYS A 69 5.65 5.11 -12.14
N SER A 70 6.72 4.49 -12.64
CA SER A 70 7.75 5.18 -13.42
C SER A 70 7.75 4.63 -14.84
N TYR A 71 7.00 5.28 -15.74
CA TYR A 71 6.86 4.85 -17.14
C TYR A 71 6.46 3.36 -17.24
N ASP A 72 7.29 2.54 -17.86
CA ASP A 72 7.02 1.12 -18.15
C ASP A 72 7.31 0.18 -16.96
N TYR A 73 7.63 0.73 -15.78
CA TYR A 73 8.04 -0.06 -14.60
C TYR A 73 7.11 0.21 -13.41
N PRO A 74 5.91 -0.40 -13.37
CA PRO A 74 5.04 -0.34 -12.21
C PRO A 74 5.62 -1.18 -11.07
N MET A 75 6.20 -0.53 -10.06
CA MET A 75 6.60 -1.21 -8.83
C MET A 75 5.45 -1.18 -7.83
N HIS A 76 5.04 -2.35 -7.35
CA HIS A 76 4.05 -2.49 -6.29
C HIS A 76 4.73 -2.97 -5.02
N ILE A 77 4.52 -2.28 -3.90
CA ILE A 77 4.95 -2.76 -2.59
C ILE A 77 3.71 -2.98 -1.74
N ILE A 78 3.53 -4.22 -1.29
CA ILE A 78 2.54 -4.55 -0.26
C ILE A 78 3.22 -4.31 1.08
N ALA A 79 2.90 -3.18 1.71
CA ALA A 79 3.52 -2.70 2.94
C ALA A 79 2.69 -3.01 4.18
N VAL A 80 3.35 -3.16 5.32
CA VAL A 80 2.69 -3.24 6.64
C VAL A 80 2.07 -1.90 6.97
N ARG A 81 0.79 -1.90 7.34
CA ARG A 81 0.02 -0.69 7.65
C ARG A 81 0.70 0.19 8.70
N GLY A 82 0.89 1.46 8.34
CA GLY A 82 1.47 2.47 9.23
C GLY A 82 2.99 2.33 9.43
N THR A 83 3.69 1.67 8.51
CA THR A 83 5.16 1.71 8.41
C THR A 83 5.67 2.72 7.38
N GLU A 84 4.76 3.46 6.74
CA GLU A 84 5.10 4.47 5.74
C GLU A 84 5.69 5.73 6.36
N TYR A 85 6.88 6.08 5.91
CA TYR A 85 7.47 7.40 6.05
C TYR A 85 7.54 8.04 4.68
N ARG A 86 6.82 9.14 4.49
CA ARG A 86 6.86 9.94 3.27
C ARG A 86 7.61 11.23 3.52
N ASN A 87 8.43 11.62 2.56
CA ASN A 87 9.07 12.91 2.53
C ASN A 87 8.83 13.59 1.18
N SER A 88 8.25 14.78 1.20
CA SER A 88 7.97 15.59 0.02
C SER A 88 8.61 16.97 0.14
N ARG A 89 9.16 17.47 -0.97
CA ARG A 89 9.51 18.90 -1.21
C ARG A 89 10.21 19.60 -0.03
N GLY A 90 11.34 19.07 0.43
CA GLY A 90 12.16 19.71 1.47
C GLY A 90 11.60 19.57 2.89
N SER A 91 10.56 18.75 3.08
CA SER A 91 10.20 18.24 4.40
C SER A 91 11.31 17.32 4.93
N VAL A 92 11.33 17.08 6.23
CA VAL A 92 12.18 16.06 6.84
C VAL A 92 11.29 15.22 7.74
N THR A 93 11.23 13.94 7.43
CA THR A 93 10.56 12.95 8.26
C THR A 93 11.63 12.13 8.95
N GLU A 94 11.64 12.14 10.29
CA GLU A 94 12.60 11.39 11.11
C GLU A 94 11.91 10.19 11.74
N PRO A 95 12.18 8.96 11.26
CA PRO A 95 11.68 7.74 11.90
C PRO A 95 12.19 7.64 13.33
N THR A 96 11.28 7.47 14.28
CA THR A 96 11.64 7.26 15.70
C THR A 96 12.05 5.83 15.99
N SER A 97 11.55 4.86 15.21
CA SER A 97 11.96 3.46 15.22
C SER A 97 11.72 2.80 13.86
N PHE A 98 12.50 1.77 13.57
CA PHE A 98 12.32 0.84 12.44
C PHE A 98 11.75 -0.52 12.88
N ASP A 99 11.25 -0.60 14.12
CA ASP A 99 10.62 -1.78 14.65
C ASP A 99 9.18 -1.89 14.14
N VAL A 100 8.83 -3.05 13.61
CA VAL A 100 7.46 -3.38 13.23
C VAL A 100 6.83 -4.20 14.36
N PRO A 101 5.74 -3.73 14.99
CA PRO A 101 5.05 -4.48 16.03
C PRO A 101 4.68 -5.89 15.57
N LEU A 102 4.93 -6.90 16.41
CA LEU A 102 4.69 -8.31 16.08
C LEU A 102 3.23 -8.58 15.68
N GLU A 103 2.28 -7.90 16.31
CA GLU A 103 0.86 -8.00 15.99
C GLU A 103 0.55 -7.54 14.55
N LYS A 104 1.17 -6.45 14.11
CA LYS A 104 1.01 -5.92 12.74
C LYS A 104 1.69 -6.83 11.75
N LEU A 105 2.88 -7.33 12.09
CA LEU A 105 3.59 -8.28 11.24
C LEU A 105 2.79 -9.58 11.08
N ALA A 106 2.21 -10.12 12.15
CA ALA A 106 1.37 -11.31 12.09
C ALA A 106 0.10 -11.09 11.23
N ALA A 107 -0.59 -9.97 11.43
CA ALA A 107 -1.76 -9.61 10.62
C ALA A 107 -1.40 -9.46 9.13
N PHE A 108 -0.29 -8.80 8.83
CA PHE A 108 0.27 -8.66 7.48
C PHE A 108 0.61 -10.03 6.87
N THR A 109 1.34 -10.88 7.59
CA THR A 109 1.76 -12.20 7.09
C THR A 109 0.57 -13.11 6.82
N ASN A 110 -0.43 -13.12 7.70
CA ASN A 110 -1.66 -13.88 7.48
C ASN A 110 -2.40 -13.38 6.24
N TRP A 111 -2.57 -12.06 6.12
CA TRP A 111 -3.23 -11.44 4.96
C TRP A 111 -2.53 -11.77 3.64
N CYS A 112 -1.19 -11.73 3.63
CA CYS A 112 -0.37 -12.08 2.47
C CYS A 112 -0.52 -13.56 2.11
N THR A 113 -0.47 -14.45 3.11
CA THR A 113 -0.55 -15.90 2.93
C THR A 113 -1.90 -16.32 2.37
N GLU A 114 -3.00 -15.76 2.89
CA GLU A 114 -4.36 -16.01 2.39
C GLU A 114 -4.55 -15.65 0.91
N ARG A 115 -3.75 -14.68 0.42
CA ARG A 115 -3.82 -14.16 -0.96
C ARG A 115 -2.69 -14.67 -1.85
N GLY A 116 -1.94 -15.67 -1.41
CA GLY A 116 -0.85 -16.26 -2.18
C GLY A 116 0.32 -15.32 -2.47
N ILE A 117 0.45 -14.21 -1.72
CA ILE A 117 1.55 -13.26 -1.90
C ILE A 117 2.83 -13.91 -1.38
N THR A 118 3.80 -14.05 -2.27
CA THR A 118 5.11 -14.62 -1.97
C THR A 118 6.16 -13.53 -1.88
N GLY A 119 7.18 -13.75 -1.05
CA GLY A 119 8.29 -12.81 -0.89
C GLY A 119 8.68 -12.60 0.57
N LYS A 120 9.87 -12.01 0.78
CA LYS A 120 10.38 -11.70 2.12
C LYS A 120 10.14 -10.22 2.41
N PRO A 121 9.40 -9.87 3.49
CA PRO A 121 9.20 -8.47 3.85
C PRO A 121 10.53 -7.84 4.27
N ARG A 122 10.76 -6.61 3.83
CA ARG A 122 11.97 -5.82 4.06
C ARG A 122 11.66 -4.32 4.04
N TRP A 123 12.57 -3.52 4.58
CA TRP A 123 12.52 -2.08 4.38
C TRP A 123 12.82 -1.76 2.92
N CYS A 124 11.93 -0.99 2.30
CA CYS A 124 11.98 -0.56 0.91
C CYS A 124 11.95 0.97 0.87
N LEU A 125 12.98 1.58 0.28
CA LEU A 125 13.01 3.00 -0.02
C LEU A 125 12.72 3.19 -1.52
N VAL A 126 11.68 3.95 -1.83
CA VAL A 126 11.29 4.30 -3.21
C VAL A 126 11.17 5.80 -3.38
N SER A 127 11.21 6.26 -4.63
CA SER A 127 11.12 7.66 -4.99
C SER A 127 10.03 7.83 -6.04
N MET A 128 8.96 8.56 -5.71
CA MET A 128 7.86 8.83 -6.62
C MET A 128 8.01 10.19 -7.28
N TYR A 129 7.73 10.29 -8.58
CA TYR A 129 7.51 11.59 -9.20
C TYR A 129 6.23 12.22 -8.62
N GLY A 130 6.35 13.39 -7.99
CA GLY A 130 5.23 14.14 -7.40
C GLY A 130 4.89 15.43 -8.14
#